data_AF-A0A2J6T3P5-F1
#
_entry.id   AF-A0A2J6T3P5-F1
#
_cell.length_a   1.000
_cell.length_b   1.000
_cell.length_c   1.000
_cell.angle_alpha   90.00
_cell.angle_beta   90.00
_cell.angle_gamma   90.00
#
_symmetry.space_group_name_H-M   'P 1'
#
loop_
_entity.id
_entity.type
_entity.pdbx_description
1 polymer ?
#
loop_
_entity_poly.entity_id
_entity_poly.type
_entity_poly.pdbx_seq_one_letter_code
_entity_poly.pdbx_strand_id
1 'polypeptide(L)'
;MSFSRTNNATKVAIDTNKIFASGTFKNVWQGDYTDGARKGELCVAKEFKSGSVFQSHYFEEELEIIRHSQAIIDAFAAAGVIRARILLNIPEVWVYDETGENILVEPMIENFEKFNSNTGWAPRTGDAWSEAMQALSHFSYHDSNQKFLLCDLQGGSYRDGYILTDPAIMSRTKTCGPADLGPDGINSFFHRHRCGRFCNRKWLKPAMVKQARYAARRGTTMALLPTRQSRMPLTSVRE
;
A
#
# COMPACT_ATOMS: atom_id res chain seq x y z
N MET A 1 11.57 8.88 15.41
CA MET A 1 12.27 7.70 14.85
C MET A 1 11.41 7.21 13.70
N SER A 2 12.00 6.94 12.53
CA SER A 2 11.26 6.42 11.38
C SER A 2 11.00 4.92 11.59
N PHE A 3 9.75 4.48 11.44
CA PHE A 3 9.36 3.07 11.48
C PHE A 3 9.47 2.44 10.09
N SER A 4 10.66 2.50 9.50
CA SER A 4 10.97 2.04 8.14
C SER A 4 11.96 0.88 8.15
N ARG A 5 11.80 -0.06 7.20
CA ARG A 5 12.79 -1.10 6.87
C ARG A 5 13.33 -0.84 5.47
N THR A 6 14.57 -0.36 5.38
CA THR A 6 15.24 0.01 4.14
C THR A 6 16.11 -1.12 3.59
N ASN A 7 16.37 -1.13 2.29
CA ASN A 7 17.23 -2.10 1.63
C ASN A 7 18.72 -1.86 2.01
N ASN A 8 19.34 -0.73 1.61
CA ASN A 8 20.77 -0.43 1.85
C ASN A 8 21.77 -1.47 1.29
N ALA A 9 21.32 -2.42 0.46
CA ALA A 9 22.20 -3.26 -0.36
C ALA A 9 22.65 -2.51 -1.61
N THR A 10 23.69 -3.02 -2.28
CA THR A 10 24.23 -2.41 -3.51
C THR A 10 24.12 -3.32 -4.73
N LYS A 11 23.93 -4.63 -4.52
CA LYS A 11 23.74 -5.61 -5.59
C LYS A 11 22.80 -6.72 -5.18
N VAL A 12 22.14 -7.31 -6.17
CA VAL A 12 21.15 -8.36 -6.01
C VAL A 12 21.25 -9.35 -7.18
N ALA A 13 20.93 -10.61 -6.93
CA ALA A 13 20.70 -11.61 -7.96
C ALA A 13 19.23 -12.04 -7.90
N ILE A 14 18.47 -11.83 -8.98
CA ILE A 14 17.04 -12.15 -9.08
C ILE A 14 16.85 -13.39 -9.94
N ASP A 15 16.05 -14.35 -9.48
CA ASP A 15 15.62 -15.49 -10.30
C ASP A 15 14.38 -15.11 -11.12
N THR A 16 14.59 -14.81 -12.40
CA THR A 16 13.54 -14.45 -13.37
C THR A 16 12.95 -15.66 -14.10
N ASN A 17 13.37 -16.90 -13.77
CA ASN A 17 12.84 -18.10 -14.41
C ASN A 17 11.46 -18.50 -13.86
N LYS A 18 11.14 -18.08 -12.64
CA LYS A 18 9.90 -18.45 -11.95
C LYS A 18 9.32 -17.28 -11.19
N ILE A 19 8.09 -16.90 -11.55
CA ILE A 19 7.32 -15.92 -10.80
C ILE A 19 7.09 -16.48 -9.39
N PHE A 20 7.60 -15.78 -8.38
CA PHE A 20 7.42 -16.12 -6.97
C PHE A 20 5.98 -15.85 -6.53
N ALA A 21 5.45 -14.67 -6.88
CA ALA A 21 4.06 -14.30 -6.63
C ALA A 21 3.54 -13.33 -7.70
N SER A 22 2.22 -13.25 -7.88
CA SER A 22 1.60 -12.34 -8.84
C SER A 22 0.37 -11.67 -8.24
N GLY A 23 0.35 -10.34 -8.27
CA GLY A 23 -0.77 -9.51 -7.80
C GLY A 23 -1.57 -8.90 -8.97
N THR A 24 -2.45 -7.94 -8.65
CA THR A 24 -3.22 -7.21 -9.67
C THR A 24 -2.30 -6.38 -10.57
N PHE A 25 -1.33 -5.67 -9.98
CA PHE A 25 -0.46 -4.72 -10.68
C PHE A 25 0.93 -5.24 -10.99
N LYS A 26 1.46 -6.12 -10.14
CA LYS A 26 2.87 -6.48 -10.11
C LYS A 26 3.09 -7.99 -10.19
N ASN A 27 4.13 -8.39 -10.91
CA ASN A 27 4.78 -9.69 -10.73
C ASN A 27 5.90 -9.53 -9.71
N VAL A 28 6.13 -10.59 -8.93
CA VAL A 28 7.14 -10.62 -7.89
C VAL A 28 8.08 -11.78 -8.18
N TRP A 29 9.36 -11.46 -8.20
CA TRP A 29 10.48 -12.38 -8.37
C TRP A 29 11.25 -12.47 -7.06
N GLN A 30 11.77 -13.65 -6.74
CA GLN A 30 12.60 -13.85 -5.56
C GLN A 30 14.08 -13.68 -5.94
N GLY A 31 14.89 -13.25 -5.00
CA GLY A 31 16.34 -13.20 -5.17
C GLY A 31 17.09 -13.06 -3.85
N ASP A 32 18.39 -12.82 -3.98
CA ASP A 32 19.32 -12.67 -2.88
C ASP A 32 20.13 -11.37 -3.04
N TYR A 33 20.30 -10.64 -1.94
CA TYR A 33 21.26 -9.55 -1.91
C TYR A 33 22.69 -10.11 -1.98
N THR A 34 23.47 -9.70 -2.98
CA THR A 34 24.82 -10.22 -3.22
C THR A 34 25.92 -9.29 -2.72
N ASP A 35 25.59 -8.03 -2.42
CA ASP A 35 26.52 -7.03 -1.89
C ASP A 35 25.83 -5.95 -1.06
N GLY A 36 26.59 -5.23 -0.23
CA GLY A 36 26.09 -4.17 0.66
C GLY A 36 25.58 -4.69 2.02
N ALA A 37 24.80 -3.86 2.71
CA ALA A 37 24.47 -4.08 4.13
C ALA A 37 23.62 -5.32 4.42
N ARG A 38 22.92 -5.85 3.40
CA ARG A 38 22.04 -7.03 3.51
C ARG A 38 22.57 -8.26 2.79
N LYS A 39 23.87 -8.31 2.46
CA LYS A 39 24.46 -9.44 1.72
C LYS A 39 24.11 -10.78 2.38
N GLY A 40 23.54 -11.69 1.59
CA GLY A 40 23.11 -13.02 2.02
C GLY A 40 21.67 -13.08 2.56
N GLU A 41 20.96 -11.95 2.65
CA GLU A 41 19.53 -11.93 2.94
C GLU A 41 18.68 -12.05 1.67
N LEU A 42 17.49 -12.62 1.82
CA LEU A 42 16.50 -12.72 0.74
C LEU A 42 15.86 -11.37 0.44
N CYS A 43 15.61 -11.14 -0.84
CA CYS A 43 14.87 -10.00 -1.35
C CYS A 43 13.75 -10.43 -2.28
N VAL A 44 12.85 -9.49 -2.57
CA VAL A 44 11.92 -9.62 -3.68
C VAL A 44 12.08 -8.44 -4.62
N ALA A 45 11.91 -8.71 -5.91
CA ALA A 45 11.93 -7.72 -6.96
C ALA A 45 10.56 -7.68 -7.64
N LYS A 46 9.98 -6.49 -7.76
CA LYS A 46 8.59 -6.29 -8.18
C LYS A 46 8.53 -5.49 -9.46
N GLU A 47 7.94 -6.11 -10.48
CA GLU A 47 7.77 -5.54 -11.80
C GLU A 47 6.30 -5.24 -12.07
N PHE A 48 6.01 -4.06 -12.62
CA PHE A 48 4.66 -3.76 -13.10
C PHE A 48 4.34 -4.59 -14.35
N LYS A 49 3.15 -5.20 -14.40
CA LYS A 49 2.71 -5.99 -15.55
C LYS A 49 2.62 -5.13 -16.82
N SER A 50 3.13 -5.64 -17.95
CA SER A 50 3.26 -4.94 -19.23
C SER A 50 1.90 -4.50 -19.80
N GLY A 51 1.83 -3.29 -20.40
CA GLY A 51 0.61 -2.72 -21.00
C GLY A 51 0.35 -1.23 -20.71
N SER A 52 1.24 -0.54 -19.99
CA SER A 52 1.09 0.87 -19.65
C SER A 52 2.33 1.67 -20.08
N VAL A 53 2.16 2.59 -21.03
CA VAL A 53 3.20 3.42 -21.67
C VAL A 53 3.76 4.51 -20.72
N PHE A 54 3.87 4.24 -19.41
CA PHE A 54 4.22 5.25 -18.40
C PHE A 54 5.03 4.66 -17.23
N GLN A 55 5.92 3.69 -17.49
CA GLN A 55 6.66 2.95 -16.43
C GLN A 55 7.25 3.88 -15.35
N SER A 56 7.97 4.94 -15.70
CA SER A 56 8.60 5.87 -14.73
C SER A 56 7.60 6.54 -13.79
N HIS A 57 6.44 6.95 -14.30
CA HIS A 57 5.41 7.62 -13.50
C HIS A 57 4.83 6.70 -12.42
N TYR A 58 4.69 5.40 -12.70
CA TYR A 58 4.22 4.44 -11.70
C TYR A 58 5.20 4.24 -10.55
N PHE A 59 6.51 4.28 -10.81
CA PHE A 59 7.50 4.22 -9.74
C PHE A 59 7.44 5.47 -8.86
N GLU A 60 7.31 6.67 -9.46
CA GLU A 60 7.15 7.92 -8.72
C GLU A 60 5.87 7.92 -7.87
N GLU A 61 4.73 7.51 -8.44
CA GLU A 61 3.46 7.38 -7.73
C GLU A 61 3.55 6.38 -6.57
N GLU A 62 4.17 5.21 -6.79
CA GLU A 62 4.37 4.21 -5.74
C GLU A 62 5.22 4.76 -4.60
N LEU A 63 6.36 5.41 -4.90
CA LEU A 63 7.22 6.01 -3.88
C LEU A 63 6.50 7.11 -3.09
N GLU A 64 5.62 7.88 -3.73
CA GLU A 64 4.80 8.89 -3.05
C GLU A 64 3.73 8.26 -2.14
N ILE A 65 3.13 7.13 -2.55
CA ILE A 65 2.24 6.33 -1.69
C ILE A 65 3.00 5.78 -0.48
N ILE A 66 4.21 5.26 -0.69
CA ILE A 66 5.09 4.78 0.38
C ILE A 66 5.43 5.92 1.35
N ARG A 67 5.80 7.10 0.85
CA ARG A 67 6.13 8.28 1.68
C ARG A 67 4.95 8.70 2.56
N HIS A 68 3.75 8.78 1.99
CA HIS A 68 2.55 9.10 2.76
C HIS A 68 2.20 8.00 3.78
N SER A 69 2.35 6.73 3.40
CA SER A 69 2.10 5.60 4.29
C SER A 69 3.07 5.60 5.47
N GLN A 70 4.36 5.90 5.23
CA GLN A 70 5.36 6.03 6.29
C GLN A 70 4.97 7.14 7.29
N ALA A 71 4.56 8.32 6.80
CA ALA A 71 4.14 9.42 7.66
C ALA A 71 2.94 9.03 8.55
N ILE A 72 1.97 8.28 8.01
CA ILE A 72 0.81 7.77 8.77
C ILE A 72 1.26 6.76 9.83
N ILE A 73 2.16 5.84 9.50
CA ILE A 73 2.66 4.82 10.44
C ILE A 73 3.45 5.49 11.57
N ASP A 74 4.30 6.47 11.26
CA ASP A 74 5.05 7.23 12.25
C ASP A 74 4.11 8.02 13.18
N ALA A 75 3.07 8.65 12.63
CA ALA A 75 2.04 9.35 13.41
C ALA A 75 1.24 8.40 14.32
N PHE A 76 0.89 7.21 13.82
CA PHE A 76 0.18 6.19 14.59
C PHE A 76 1.03 5.69 15.77
N ALA A 77 2.33 5.47 15.53
CA ALA A 77 3.27 5.09 16.57
C ALA A 77 3.49 6.22 17.59
N ALA A 78 3.64 7.46 17.12
CA ALA A 78 3.79 8.64 17.99
C ALA A 78 2.56 8.89 18.87
N ALA A 79 1.36 8.58 18.36
CA ALA A 79 0.11 8.62 19.12
C ALA A 79 0.01 7.51 20.19
N GLY A 80 0.92 6.54 20.19
CA GLY A 80 0.98 5.47 21.20
C GLY A 80 -0.25 4.55 21.17
N VAL A 81 -0.90 4.40 20.02
CA VAL A 81 -2.13 3.59 19.88
C VAL A 81 -1.87 2.13 20.26
N ILE A 82 -0.70 1.61 19.87
CA ILE A 82 -0.21 0.29 20.26
C ILE A 82 1.25 0.40 20.72
N ARG A 83 1.70 -0.57 21.52
CA ARG A 83 3.10 -0.67 21.95
C ARG A 83 4.00 -1.38 20.93
N ALA A 84 3.43 -2.30 20.16
CA ALA A 84 4.16 -3.08 19.18
C ALA A 84 4.55 -2.22 17.97
N ARG A 85 5.59 -2.62 17.25
CA ARG A 85 6.13 -1.84 16.13
C ARG A 85 5.47 -2.29 14.83
N ILE A 86 5.05 -1.32 14.02
CA ILE A 86 4.65 -1.54 12.63
C ILE A 86 5.71 -0.87 11.78
N LEU A 87 6.46 -1.63 11.00
CA LEU A 87 7.46 -1.12 10.06
C LEU A 87 6.89 -1.14 8.65
N LEU A 88 7.35 -0.24 7.79
CA LEU A 88 7.07 -0.28 6.35
C LEU A 88 8.34 -0.63 5.58
N ASN A 89 8.24 -1.61 4.67
CA ASN A 89 9.26 -1.81 3.64
C ASN A 89 9.36 -0.56 2.77
N ILE A 90 10.56 0.00 2.67
CA ILE A 90 10.85 1.09 1.73
C ILE A 90 11.56 0.45 0.53
N PRO A 91 10.86 0.25 -0.59
CA PRO A 91 11.49 -0.28 -1.80
C PRO A 91 12.39 0.77 -2.44
N GLU A 92 13.40 0.29 -3.16
CA GLU A 92 14.29 1.12 -3.96
C GLU A 92 14.08 0.78 -5.45
N VAL A 93 14.18 1.80 -6.32
CA VAL A 93 14.11 1.61 -7.78
C VAL A 93 15.49 1.24 -8.27
N TRP A 94 15.63 0.03 -8.80
CA TRP A 94 16.86 -0.52 -9.35
C TRP A 94 16.66 -0.78 -10.86
N VAL A 95 17.75 -1.05 -11.57
CA VAL A 95 17.74 -1.27 -13.02
C VAL A 95 18.37 -2.62 -13.31
N TYR A 96 17.75 -3.42 -14.17
CA TYR A 96 18.38 -4.64 -14.67
C TYR A 96 19.56 -4.31 -15.59
N ASP A 97 20.71 -4.91 -15.34
CA ASP A 97 21.91 -4.71 -16.17
C ASP A 97 21.69 -5.17 -17.63
N GLU A 98 20.91 -6.23 -17.84
CA GLU A 98 20.70 -6.85 -19.16
C GLU A 98 19.66 -6.12 -20.01
N THR A 99 18.54 -5.71 -19.40
CA THR A 99 17.39 -5.13 -20.13
C THR A 99 17.30 -3.61 -20.01
N GLY A 100 17.93 -3.01 -19.00
CA GLY A 100 17.78 -1.60 -18.66
C GLY A 100 16.41 -1.23 -18.07
N GLU A 101 15.57 -2.22 -17.74
CA GLU A 101 14.24 -1.97 -17.18
C GLU A 101 14.30 -1.69 -15.67
N ASN A 102 13.44 -0.78 -15.22
CA ASN A 102 13.30 -0.44 -13.81
C ASN A 102 12.54 -1.52 -13.04
N ILE A 103 12.94 -1.76 -11.79
CA ILE A 103 12.31 -2.70 -10.87
C ILE A 103 12.32 -2.16 -9.44
N LEU A 104 11.30 -2.51 -8.64
CA LEU A 104 11.30 -2.20 -7.21
C LEU A 104 11.91 -3.36 -6.43
N VAL A 105 12.98 -3.11 -5.70
CA VAL A 105 13.65 -4.12 -4.86
C VAL A 105 13.46 -3.79 -3.39
N GLU A 106 13.06 -4.78 -2.61
CA GLU A 106 12.90 -4.65 -1.16
C GLU A 106 13.21 -5.94 -0.41
N PRO A 107 13.49 -5.87 0.90
CA PRO A 107 13.78 -7.06 1.69
C PRO A 107 12.57 -7.99 1.75
N MET A 108 12.80 -9.29 1.61
CA MET A 108 11.73 -10.28 1.61
C MET A 108 10.96 -10.27 2.93
N ILE A 109 9.67 -10.61 2.86
CA ILE A 109 8.80 -10.75 4.02
C ILE A 109 8.33 -12.21 4.09
N GLU A 110 8.65 -12.88 5.19
CA GLU A 110 8.12 -14.20 5.53
C GLU A 110 6.76 -14.10 6.25
N ASN A 111 6.03 -15.21 6.37
CA ASN A 111 4.75 -15.29 7.09
C ASN A 111 3.71 -14.26 6.61
N PHE A 112 3.56 -14.15 5.29
CA PHE A 112 2.77 -13.11 4.65
C PHE A 112 1.26 -13.26 4.90
N GLU A 113 0.63 -12.19 5.36
CA GLU A 113 -0.82 -12.09 5.56
C GLU A 113 -1.38 -10.76 5.05
N LYS A 114 -2.70 -10.73 4.84
CA LYS A 114 -3.43 -9.54 4.38
C LYS A 114 -4.56 -9.24 5.34
N PHE A 115 -4.54 -8.05 5.93
CA PHE A 115 -5.46 -7.62 6.98
C PHE A 115 -6.69 -6.92 6.44
N ASN A 116 -6.50 -6.16 5.35
CA ASN A 116 -7.61 -5.53 4.65
C ASN A 116 -7.29 -5.30 3.18
N SER A 117 -8.30 -4.84 2.44
CA SER A 117 -8.12 -4.40 1.06
C SER A 117 -8.72 -3.01 0.80
N ASN A 118 -8.40 -2.45 -0.36
CA ASN A 118 -8.97 -1.18 -0.82
C ASN A 118 -10.48 -1.20 -1.14
N THR A 119 -11.13 -2.37 -1.07
CA THR A 119 -12.59 -2.52 -1.15
C THR A 119 -13.28 -2.69 0.20
N GLY A 120 -12.51 -2.66 1.30
CA GLY A 120 -13.02 -2.86 2.65
C GLY A 120 -13.20 -4.33 3.04
N TRP A 121 -12.58 -5.27 2.32
CA TRP A 121 -12.47 -6.66 2.79
C TRP A 121 -11.58 -6.71 4.02
N ALA A 122 -11.93 -7.58 4.97
CA ALA A 122 -11.10 -7.99 6.10
C ALA A 122 -11.50 -9.44 6.47
N PRO A 123 -10.60 -10.24 7.08
CA PRO A 123 -10.95 -11.54 7.62
C PRO A 123 -12.15 -11.46 8.59
N ARG A 124 -13.05 -12.46 8.56
CA ARG A 124 -14.22 -12.51 9.45
C ARG A 124 -13.83 -12.71 10.91
N THR A 125 -12.78 -13.48 11.15
CA THR A 125 -12.14 -13.70 12.44
C THR A 125 -10.73 -13.15 12.34
N GLY A 126 -10.32 -12.40 13.36
CA GLY A 126 -9.01 -11.77 13.41
C GLY A 126 -8.49 -11.76 14.84
N ASP A 127 -7.18 -11.74 14.95
CA ASP A 127 -6.46 -11.62 16.21
C ASP A 127 -6.26 -10.14 16.59
N ALA A 128 -5.43 -9.89 17.60
CA ALA A 128 -5.11 -8.52 18.01
C ALA A 128 -4.42 -7.71 16.90
N TRP A 129 -3.61 -8.35 16.04
CA TRP A 129 -2.99 -7.66 14.91
C TRP A 129 -4.02 -7.25 13.86
N SER A 130 -5.00 -8.11 13.58
CA SER A 130 -6.12 -7.77 12.70
C SER A 130 -6.89 -6.53 13.20
N GLU A 131 -7.16 -6.44 14.51
CA GLU A 131 -7.77 -5.25 15.10
C GLU A 131 -6.86 -4.01 15.05
N ALA A 132 -5.56 -4.17 15.27
CA ALA A 132 -4.59 -3.08 15.24
C ALA A 132 -4.44 -2.49 13.82
N MET A 133 -4.43 -3.35 12.80
CA MET A 133 -4.35 -2.93 11.40
C MET A 133 -5.64 -2.24 10.94
N GLN A 134 -6.80 -2.69 11.41
CA GLN A 134 -8.06 -1.96 11.23
C GLN A 134 -8.04 -0.59 11.91
N ALA A 135 -7.43 -0.48 13.10
CA ALA A 135 -7.26 0.77 13.79
C ALA A 135 -6.27 1.71 13.08
N LEU A 136 -5.18 1.20 12.50
CA LEU A 136 -4.25 1.99 11.69
C LEU A 136 -4.96 2.63 10.49
N SER A 137 -5.78 1.86 9.76
CA SER A 137 -6.61 2.39 8.67
C SER A 137 -7.61 3.45 9.16
N HIS A 138 -8.32 3.22 10.28
CA HIS A 138 -9.25 4.23 10.81
C HIS A 138 -8.49 5.48 11.28
N PHE A 139 -7.38 5.31 11.97
CA PHE A 139 -6.53 6.41 12.43
C PHE A 139 -6.08 7.30 11.29
N SER A 140 -5.62 6.73 10.16
CA SER A 140 -5.15 7.55 9.03
C SER A 140 -6.22 8.52 8.52
N TYR A 141 -7.48 8.08 8.52
CA TYR A 141 -8.61 8.92 8.13
C TYR A 141 -8.91 10.02 9.14
N HIS A 142 -8.75 9.72 10.42
CA HIS A 142 -8.88 10.71 11.47
C HIS A 142 -7.74 11.75 11.45
N ASP A 143 -6.50 11.28 11.45
CA ASP A 143 -5.28 12.09 11.54
C ASP A 143 -5.14 13.02 10.34
N SER A 144 -5.48 12.54 9.14
CA SER A 144 -5.52 13.35 7.93
C SER A 144 -6.72 14.32 7.82
N ASN A 145 -7.55 14.41 8.87
CA ASN A 145 -8.80 15.16 8.89
C ASN A 145 -9.71 14.80 7.68
N GLN A 146 -10.00 13.51 7.55
CA GLN A 146 -10.91 12.92 6.56
C GLN A 146 -10.43 12.99 5.10
N LYS A 147 -9.12 13.18 4.88
CA LYS A 147 -8.55 13.31 3.54
C LYS A 147 -8.06 11.98 2.96
N PHE A 148 -7.42 11.15 3.77
CA PHE A 148 -6.72 9.94 3.34
C PHE A 148 -7.09 8.71 4.18
N LEU A 149 -7.32 7.57 3.52
CA LEU A 149 -7.48 6.28 4.17
C LEU A 149 -6.38 5.34 3.69
N LEU A 150 -5.49 4.94 4.59
CA LEU A 150 -4.50 3.90 4.39
C LEU A 150 -5.19 2.53 4.44
N CYS A 151 -5.00 1.70 3.42
CA CYS A 151 -5.62 0.39 3.31
C CYS A 151 -4.73 -0.55 2.49
N ASP A 152 -5.28 -1.71 2.14
CA ASP A 152 -4.51 -2.80 1.51
C ASP A 152 -3.34 -3.27 2.38
N LEU A 153 -3.53 -3.20 3.71
CA LEU A 153 -2.52 -3.56 4.69
C LEU A 153 -2.19 -5.05 4.62
N GLN A 154 -0.94 -5.34 4.29
CA GLN A 154 -0.42 -6.69 4.07
C GLN A 154 1.07 -6.74 4.39
N GLY A 155 1.56 -7.92 4.77
CA GLY A 155 2.96 -8.14 5.13
C GLY A 155 3.13 -9.28 6.12
N GLY A 156 4.18 -9.27 6.94
CA GLY A 156 4.57 -10.41 7.79
C GLY A 156 4.87 -10.07 9.23
N SER A 157 4.64 -11.03 10.12
CA SER A 157 4.96 -10.94 11.54
C SER A 157 6.45 -11.19 11.81
N TYR A 158 7.00 -10.47 12.78
CA TYR A 158 8.37 -10.62 13.28
C TYR A 158 8.38 -10.54 14.80
N ARG A 159 9.54 -10.83 15.43
CA ARG A 159 9.67 -11.02 16.88
C ARG A 159 9.03 -9.91 17.75
N ASP A 160 9.09 -8.64 17.31
CA ASP A 160 8.62 -7.48 18.07
C ASP A 160 7.57 -6.63 17.32
N GLY A 161 7.00 -7.14 16.22
CA GLY A 161 6.13 -6.30 15.41
C GLY A 161 5.65 -6.93 14.11
N TYR A 162 5.23 -6.04 13.22
CA TYR A 162 4.74 -6.36 11.89
C TYR A 162 5.46 -5.52 10.86
N ILE A 163 5.74 -6.10 9.69
CA ILE A 163 6.34 -5.38 8.57
C ILE A 163 5.32 -5.38 7.44
N LEU A 164 4.97 -4.17 6.98
CA LEU A 164 4.03 -3.95 5.90
C LEU A 164 4.75 -3.69 4.58
N THR A 165 4.04 -3.94 3.49
CA THR A 165 4.49 -3.67 2.12
C THR A 165 3.29 -3.33 1.22
N ASP A 166 3.55 -2.65 0.10
CA ASP A 166 2.59 -2.31 -0.95
C ASP A 166 1.24 -1.78 -0.40
N PRO A 167 1.25 -0.74 0.45
CA PRO A 167 0.02 -0.11 0.92
C PRO A 167 -0.71 0.59 -0.23
N ALA A 168 -2.01 0.80 -0.06
CA ALA A 168 -2.79 1.68 -0.91
C ALA A 168 -3.37 2.85 -0.10
N ILE A 169 -3.49 4.02 -0.72
CA ILE A 169 -4.12 5.18 -0.13
C ILE A 169 -5.37 5.54 -0.93
N MET A 170 -6.47 5.71 -0.23
CA MET A 170 -7.70 6.26 -0.79
C MET A 170 -7.75 7.74 -0.47
N SER A 171 -7.99 8.58 -1.46
CA SER A 171 -8.06 10.03 -1.28
C SER A 171 -9.42 10.58 -1.67
N ARG A 172 -9.80 11.73 -1.13
CA ARG A 172 -11.05 12.40 -1.56
C ARG A 172 -11.05 12.79 -3.04
N THR A 173 -9.87 12.98 -3.63
CA THR A 173 -9.65 13.53 -4.98
C THR A 173 -9.26 12.48 -6.02
N LYS A 174 -9.11 11.20 -5.63
CA LYS A 174 -8.64 10.11 -6.51
C LYS A 174 -7.27 10.38 -7.13
N THR A 175 -6.33 10.84 -6.31
CA THR A 175 -4.98 11.26 -6.73
C THR A 175 -3.87 10.30 -6.27
N CYS A 176 -4.20 9.19 -5.61
CA CYS A 176 -3.21 8.24 -5.06
C CYS A 176 -3.08 6.96 -5.92
N GLY A 177 -2.93 7.14 -7.23
CA GLY A 177 -2.68 6.05 -8.18
C GLY A 177 -3.90 5.15 -8.47
N PRO A 178 -3.71 4.05 -9.21
CA PRO A 178 -4.79 3.24 -9.76
C PRO A 178 -5.57 2.41 -8.72
N ALA A 179 -5.04 2.25 -7.50
CA ALA A 179 -5.73 1.58 -6.39
C ALA A 179 -6.65 2.53 -5.60
N ASP A 180 -6.62 3.84 -5.88
CA ASP A 180 -7.44 4.84 -5.21
C ASP A 180 -8.89 4.86 -5.75
N LEU A 181 -9.79 4.12 -5.09
CA LEU A 181 -11.23 4.13 -5.44
C LEU A 181 -11.96 5.37 -4.90
N GLY A 182 -11.25 6.31 -4.29
CA GLY A 182 -11.73 7.57 -3.78
C GLY A 182 -12.78 7.48 -2.65
N PRO A 183 -13.69 8.46 -2.56
CA PRO A 183 -14.74 8.49 -1.53
C PRO A 183 -15.58 7.21 -1.46
N ASP A 184 -15.84 6.56 -2.60
CA ASP A 184 -16.62 5.33 -2.66
C ASP A 184 -15.90 4.16 -1.98
N GLY A 185 -14.58 4.06 -2.14
CA GLY A 185 -13.81 3.03 -1.44
C GLY A 185 -13.61 3.36 0.04
N ILE A 186 -13.46 4.65 0.40
CA ILE A 186 -13.49 5.10 1.80
C ILE A 186 -14.81 4.66 2.45
N ASN A 187 -15.94 4.99 1.83
CA ASN A 187 -17.26 4.59 2.31
C ASN A 187 -17.42 3.06 2.37
N SER A 188 -16.87 2.34 1.38
CA SER A 188 -16.92 0.87 1.34
C SER A 188 -16.10 0.22 2.46
N PHE A 189 -14.96 0.80 2.83
CA PHE A 189 -14.19 0.41 4.01
C PHE A 189 -15.00 0.67 5.29
N PHE A 190 -15.46 1.91 5.51
CA PHE A 190 -16.14 2.30 6.74
C PHE A 190 -17.51 1.65 6.94
N HIS A 191 -18.21 1.28 5.88
CA HIS A 191 -19.45 0.51 5.95
C HIS A 191 -19.23 -0.86 6.63
N ARG A 192 -18.05 -1.46 6.44
CA ARG A 192 -17.68 -2.79 6.97
C ARG A 192 -16.83 -2.70 8.23
N HIS A 193 -16.09 -1.62 8.40
CA HIS A 193 -15.25 -1.40 9.56
C HIS A 193 -16.09 -1.43 10.85
N ARG A 194 -15.57 -2.10 11.86
CA ARG A 194 -16.07 -2.09 13.23
C ARG A 194 -14.89 -1.75 14.12
N CYS A 195 -15.04 -0.72 14.95
CA CYS A 195 -13.97 -0.30 15.85
C CYS A 195 -13.67 -1.44 16.83
N GLY A 196 -12.43 -1.94 16.81
CA GLY A 196 -11.91 -2.88 17.79
C GLY A 196 -11.33 -2.17 19.01
N ARG A 197 -10.54 -2.90 19.81
CA ARG A 197 -9.99 -2.39 21.08
C ARG A 197 -8.97 -1.25 20.92
N PHE A 198 -8.32 -1.16 19.76
CA PHE A 198 -7.30 -0.17 19.45
C PHE A 198 -7.85 1.10 18.79
N CYS A 199 -9.11 1.07 18.34
CA CYS A 199 -9.75 2.26 17.79
C CYS A 199 -10.19 3.20 18.89
N ASN A 200 -10.01 4.51 18.71
CA ASN A 200 -10.65 5.51 19.57
C ASN A 200 -12.04 5.86 19.02
N ARG A 201 -13.07 5.79 19.87
CA ARG A 201 -14.45 6.13 19.48
C ARG A 201 -14.64 7.59 19.05
N LYS A 202 -13.72 8.49 19.43
CA LYS A 202 -13.72 9.90 19.04
C LYS A 202 -13.10 10.16 17.67
N TRP A 203 -12.46 9.16 17.05
CA TRP A 203 -11.89 9.32 15.72
C TRP A 203 -12.96 9.55 14.66
N LEU A 204 -12.65 10.45 13.73
CA LEU A 204 -13.53 10.84 12.64
C LEU A 204 -13.90 9.64 11.77
N LYS A 205 -15.12 9.64 11.26
CA LYS A 205 -15.65 8.65 10.31
C LYS A 205 -16.46 9.40 9.24
N PRO A 206 -16.53 8.89 8.00
CA PRO A 206 -17.45 9.44 7.02
C PRO A 206 -18.90 9.26 7.48
N ALA A 207 -19.81 10.03 6.91
CA ALA A 207 -21.24 9.79 7.08
C ALA A 207 -21.61 8.36 6.64
N MET A 208 -22.46 7.69 7.41
CA MET A 208 -22.84 6.32 7.08
C MET A 208 -23.65 6.26 5.79
N VAL A 209 -23.21 5.41 4.86
CA VAL A 209 -23.94 5.09 3.64
C VAL A 209 -24.76 3.82 3.81
N LYS A 210 -25.93 3.77 3.16
CA LYS A 210 -26.84 2.60 3.22
C LYS A 210 -26.19 1.34 2.63
N GLN A 211 -25.37 1.49 1.60
CA GLN A 211 -24.73 0.38 0.90
C GLN A 211 -23.33 0.76 0.44
N ALA A 212 -22.39 -0.18 0.56
CA ALA A 212 -21.06 -0.05 -0.02
C ALA A 212 -21.08 -0.23 -1.55
N ARG A 213 -20.43 0.67 -2.29
CA ARG A 213 -20.35 0.63 -3.76
C ARG A 213 -19.51 -0.53 -4.28
N TYR A 214 -18.46 -0.91 -3.55
CA TYR A 214 -17.60 -2.04 -3.91
C TYR A 214 -17.93 -3.26 -3.06
N ALA A 215 -18.04 -4.42 -3.70
CA ALA A 215 -18.08 -5.70 -3.00
C ALA A 215 -16.73 -5.97 -2.33
N ALA A 216 -16.74 -6.54 -1.13
CA ALA A 216 -15.53 -6.88 -0.40
C ALA A 216 -14.77 -7.99 -1.16
N ARG A 217 -13.54 -7.68 -1.59
CA ARG A 217 -12.63 -8.63 -2.24
C ARG A 217 -11.29 -8.63 -1.54
N ARG A 218 -10.69 -9.80 -1.34
CA ARG A 218 -9.36 -9.92 -0.72
C ARG A 218 -8.25 -9.25 -1.54
N GLY A 219 -8.33 -9.36 -2.87
CA GLY A 219 -7.39 -8.71 -3.78
C GLY A 219 -7.68 -7.22 -3.99
N THR A 220 -6.67 -6.50 -4.49
CA THR A 220 -6.74 -5.07 -4.79
C THR A 220 -7.57 -4.83 -6.05
N THR A 221 -8.52 -3.89 -5.98
CA THR A 221 -9.36 -3.49 -7.12
C THR A 221 -8.83 -2.22 -7.77
N MET A 222 -8.88 -2.13 -9.10
CA MET A 222 -8.50 -0.91 -9.82
C MET A 222 -9.66 0.08 -9.88
N ALA A 223 -9.36 1.37 -9.75
CA ALA A 223 -10.26 2.38 -10.23
C ALA A 223 -10.34 2.27 -11.76
N LEU A 224 -11.55 2.30 -12.31
CA LEU A 224 -11.72 2.57 -13.74
C LEU A 224 -11.23 4.00 -13.97
N LEU A 225 -10.00 4.16 -14.44
CA LEU A 225 -9.53 5.43 -14.96
C LEU A 225 -10.47 5.79 -16.12
N PRO A 226 -11.08 6.98 -16.15
CA PRO A 226 -11.84 7.41 -17.32
C PRO A 226 -10.91 7.27 -18.54
N THR A 227 -11.30 6.46 -19.51
CA THR A 227 -10.67 6.49 -20.83
C THR A 227 -10.73 7.94 -21.29
N ARG A 228 -9.58 8.52 -21.61
CA ARG A 228 -9.40 9.93 -21.98
C ARG A 228 -10.09 10.21 -23.32
N GLN A 229 -11.42 10.32 -23.32
CA GLN A 229 -12.24 10.71 -24.48
C GLN A 229 -13.13 11.94 -24.25
N SER A 230 -13.03 12.63 -23.11
CA SER A 230 -13.66 13.96 -22.97
C SER A 230 -12.73 14.96 -22.28
N ARG A 231 -11.68 15.36 -22.99
CA ARG A 231 -11.22 16.75 -22.85
C ARG A 231 -11.55 17.47 -24.14
N MET A 232 -12.63 18.27 -24.10
CA MET A 232 -12.71 19.46 -24.94
C MET A 232 -11.40 20.24 -24.73
N PRO A 233 -10.71 20.68 -25.80
CA PRO A 233 -9.50 21.46 -25.68
C PRO A 233 -9.75 22.72 -24.84
N LEU A 234 -8.82 23.04 -23.93
CA LEU A 234 -8.75 24.33 -23.25
C LEU A 234 -8.33 25.43 -24.24
N THR A 235 -9.22 25.74 -25.18
CA THR A 235 -9.16 26.94 -26.04
C THR A 235 -10.58 27.40 -26.36
N SER A 236 -11.32 27.83 -25.34
CA SER A 236 -12.43 28.79 -25.51
C SER A 236 -12.81 29.38 -24.14
N VAL A 237 -11.88 30.07 -23.50
CA VAL A 237 -12.25 31.20 -22.66
C VAL A 237 -11.59 32.40 -23.32
N ARG A 238 -12.33 33.05 -24.21
CA ARG A 238 -12.11 34.44 -24.61
C ARG A 238 -13.36 35.20 -24.20
N GLU A 239 -13.11 36.21 -23.37
CA GLU A 239 -13.96 37.32 -22.92
C GLU A 239 -15.22 36.98 -22.10
#